data_AF-A0A957E5G3-F1
#
_entry.id   AF-A0A957E5G3-F1
#
_cell.length_a   1.000
_cell.length_b   1.000
_cell.length_c   1.000
_cell.angle_alpha   90.00
_cell.angle_beta   90.00
_cell.angle_gamma   90.00
#
_symmetry.space_group_name_H-M   'P 1'
#
loop_
_entity.id
_entity.type
_entity.pdbx_description
1 polymer ?
#
loop_
_entity_poly.entity_id
_entity_poly.type
_entity_poly.pdbx_seq_one_letter_code
_entity_poly.pdbx_strand_id
1 'polypeptide(L)'
;MDTGQSPTWRARLRKALMDHFSESDIKSLCFDLTIDYEQLSGENKTEKVISLIAYCDQTDTIPQLIQWCSRHRPNVAWDEIEAAAIQEENTQKPLVIPSVPAPEKKRNITPWFSIGGIVIIIILLTILVVDLISRSNEPKTTSIQTTTSFELASPTINITQEKPTTIPEESSPISDNTPTQTTESVQIEQKNNLGSGLKVECIHADVWTVHPGESANVDSKNCWQLANNSISAKDDGLTFFIDQPEEEMISGIYTEIDGNAIIDFDIRIDKLQTSANDVLSNIAIGIVPNNLALDSGKFIIYQKESPVESYPVFLKHEERGDFDSYMTQEGEFIRYSLGSQDHVTMRLVGDVLNIFRNGQKVAGPLDVAYRERVLWIGYRVALDGAIEADISGLTIQE
;
A
#
# COMPACT_ATOMS: atom_id res chain seq x y z
N MET A 1 -21.24 12.65 -17.59
CA MET A 1 -20.00 12.56 -18.40
C MET A 1 -18.95 12.16 -17.41
N ASP A 2 -18.65 10.87 -17.41
CA ASP A 2 -17.83 10.19 -16.42
C ASP A 2 -16.37 10.30 -16.87
N THR A 3 -15.53 10.99 -16.11
CA THR A 3 -14.07 10.96 -16.29
C THR A 3 -13.49 9.94 -15.34
N GLY A 4 -14.04 8.71 -15.35
CA GLY A 4 -13.40 7.55 -14.76
C GLY A 4 -12.03 7.37 -15.39
N GLN A 5 -10.99 7.80 -14.67
CA GLN A 5 -9.62 7.70 -15.15
C GLN A 5 -9.29 6.23 -15.38
N SER A 6 -9.18 5.91 -16.66
CA SER A 6 -8.70 4.64 -17.16
C SER A 6 -7.37 4.27 -16.48
N PRO A 7 -7.18 3.05 -15.95
CA PRO A 7 -5.90 2.64 -15.36
C PRO A 7 -4.74 2.93 -16.33
N THR A 8 -3.63 3.46 -15.82
CA THR A 8 -2.46 3.87 -16.63
C THR A 8 -2.00 2.71 -17.53
N TRP A 9 -1.43 3.01 -18.70
CA TRP A 9 -1.05 1.94 -19.63
C TRP A 9 -0.01 0.99 -19.04
N ARG A 10 0.86 1.47 -18.14
CA ARG A 10 1.86 0.65 -17.41
C ARG A 10 1.18 -0.41 -16.53
N ALA A 11 0.13 -0.02 -15.80
CA ALA A 11 -0.63 -0.96 -14.97
C ALA A 11 -1.35 -2.02 -15.81
N ARG A 12 -1.94 -1.61 -16.94
CA ARG A 12 -2.58 -2.53 -17.90
C ARG A 12 -1.58 -3.50 -18.51
N LEU A 13 -0.42 -3.01 -18.94
CA LEU A 13 0.66 -3.82 -19.52
C LEU A 13 1.18 -4.84 -18.51
N ARG A 14 1.46 -4.41 -17.28
CA ARG A 14 1.88 -5.29 -16.19
C ARG A 14 0.88 -6.41 -15.92
N LYS A 15 -0.41 -6.06 -15.78
CA LYS A 15 -1.47 -7.05 -15.58
C LYS A 15 -1.55 -8.05 -16.74
N ALA A 16 -1.53 -7.55 -17.98
CA ALA A 16 -1.58 -8.41 -19.16
C ALA A 16 -0.37 -9.37 -19.24
N LEU A 17 0.83 -8.91 -18.88
CA LEU A 17 2.03 -9.75 -18.80
C LEU A 17 1.90 -10.81 -17.69
N MET A 18 1.39 -10.43 -16.52
CA MET A 18 1.23 -11.35 -15.39
C MET A 18 0.19 -12.43 -15.65
N ASP A 19 -0.94 -12.09 -16.27
CA ASP A 19 -2.07 -12.99 -16.48
C ASP A 19 -1.85 -13.96 -17.66
N HIS A 20 -1.11 -13.54 -18.69
CA HIS A 20 -1.04 -14.29 -19.97
C HIS A 20 0.32 -14.90 -20.31
N PHE A 21 1.36 -14.60 -19.55
CA PHE A 21 2.71 -15.13 -19.76
C PHE A 21 3.22 -15.83 -18.51
N SER A 22 3.86 -16.98 -18.68
CA SER A 22 4.60 -17.68 -17.63
C SER A 22 5.98 -17.06 -17.42
N GLU A 23 6.67 -17.37 -16.32
CA GLU A 23 8.05 -16.90 -16.10
C GLU A 23 8.99 -17.33 -17.24
N SER A 24 8.83 -18.56 -17.76
CA SER A 24 9.58 -19.01 -18.93
C SER A 24 9.31 -18.17 -20.18
N ASP A 25 8.06 -17.74 -20.39
CA ASP A 25 7.75 -16.86 -21.52
C ASP A 25 8.41 -15.49 -21.34
N ILE A 26 8.47 -14.94 -20.11
CA ILE A 26 9.15 -13.67 -19.82
C ILE A 26 10.64 -13.78 -20.13
N LYS A 27 11.29 -14.91 -19.79
CA LYS A 27 12.70 -15.16 -20.15
C LYS A 27 12.91 -15.19 -21.67
N SER A 28 12.04 -15.88 -22.40
CA SER A 28 12.09 -15.92 -23.87
C SER A 28 11.86 -14.54 -24.50
N LEU A 29 10.91 -13.77 -23.96
CA LEU A 29 10.66 -12.40 -24.37
C LEU A 29 11.91 -11.52 -24.18
N CYS A 30 12.55 -11.59 -23.01
CA CYS A 30 13.78 -10.82 -22.74
C CYS A 30 14.88 -11.18 -23.74
N PHE A 31 15.06 -12.48 -24.00
CA PHE A 31 16.03 -12.96 -24.98
C PHE A 31 15.77 -12.40 -26.39
N ASP A 32 14.52 -12.43 -26.87
CA ASP A 32 14.14 -11.92 -28.19
C ASP A 32 14.30 -10.40 -28.33
N LEU A 33 14.12 -9.66 -27.23
CA LEU A 33 14.36 -8.22 -27.17
C LEU A 33 15.82 -7.86 -26.86
N THR A 34 16.72 -8.85 -26.78
CA THR A 34 18.15 -8.68 -26.43
C THR A 34 18.39 -8.07 -25.04
N ILE A 35 17.46 -8.31 -24.11
CA ILE A 35 17.50 -7.87 -22.71
C ILE A 35 18.02 -9.04 -21.85
N ASP A 36 19.00 -8.77 -21.00
CA ASP A 36 19.52 -9.76 -20.06
C ASP A 36 18.57 -9.92 -18.87
N TYR A 37 17.85 -11.04 -18.81
CA TYR A 37 16.88 -11.34 -17.74
C TYR A 37 17.52 -11.30 -16.34
N GLU A 38 18.80 -11.68 -16.23
CA GLU A 38 19.50 -11.70 -14.94
C GLU A 38 19.84 -10.29 -14.44
N GLN A 39 19.86 -9.28 -15.34
CA GLN A 39 20.09 -7.87 -14.97
C GLN A 39 18.82 -7.15 -14.51
N LEU A 40 17.64 -7.71 -14.78
CA LEU A 40 16.38 -7.16 -14.27
C LEU A 40 16.33 -7.29 -12.75
N SER A 41 15.89 -6.25 -12.05
CA SER A 41 15.75 -6.28 -10.60
C SER A 41 14.62 -7.23 -10.16
N GLY A 42 14.76 -7.78 -8.95
CA GLY A 42 13.77 -8.67 -8.33
C GLY A 42 14.08 -10.16 -8.43
N GLU A 43 13.49 -10.94 -7.52
CA GLU A 43 13.68 -12.39 -7.42
C GLU A 43 12.50 -13.17 -7.99
N ASN A 44 11.29 -12.59 -7.95
CA ASN A 44 10.07 -13.23 -8.43
C ASN A 44 9.60 -12.67 -9.78
N LYS A 45 8.66 -13.39 -10.41
CA LYS A 45 8.09 -13.04 -11.72
C LYS A 45 7.49 -11.62 -11.74
N THR A 46 6.78 -11.23 -10.67
CA THR A 46 6.11 -9.92 -10.60
C THR A 46 7.12 -8.79 -10.65
N GLU A 47 8.16 -8.85 -9.81
CA GLU A 47 9.23 -7.86 -9.77
C GLU A 47 10.00 -7.81 -11.10
N LYS A 48 10.30 -8.96 -11.70
CA LYS A 48 10.96 -9.05 -13.01
C LYS A 48 10.14 -8.40 -14.12
N VAL A 49 8.81 -8.57 -14.12
CA VAL A 49 7.91 -7.91 -15.08
C VAL A 49 7.90 -6.39 -14.87
N ILE A 50 7.90 -5.92 -13.62
CA ILE A 50 7.98 -4.48 -13.31
C ILE A 50 9.30 -3.91 -13.82
N SER A 51 10.42 -4.56 -13.50
CA SER A 51 11.75 -4.14 -13.95
C SER A 51 11.90 -4.15 -15.47
N LEU A 52 11.28 -5.13 -16.16
CA LEU A 52 11.26 -5.21 -17.62
C LEU A 52 10.52 -4.02 -18.24
N ILE A 53 9.33 -3.68 -17.72
CA ILE A 53 8.56 -2.53 -18.22
C ILE A 53 9.36 -1.25 -18.02
N ALA A 54 9.96 -1.06 -16.85
CA ALA A 54 10.78 0.12 -16.55
C ALA A 54 12.00 0.23 -17.50
N TYR A 55 12.68 -0.89 -17.78
CA TYR A 55 13.79 -0.93 -18.73
C TYR A 55 13.34 -0.54 -20.15
N CYS A 56 12.21 -1.10 -20.62
CA CYS A 56 11.70 -0.82 -21.95
C CYS A 56 11.21 0.63 -22.10
N ASP A 57 10.66 1.21 -21.04
CA ASP A 57 10.22 2.61 -20.98
C ASP A 57 11.42 3.56 -21.07
N GLN A 58 12.51 3.28 -20.34
CA GLN A 58 13.74 4.08 -20.38
C GLN A 58 14.48 4.02 -21.73
N THR A 59 14.29 2.95 -22.49
CA THR A 59 14.99 2.69 -23.76
C THR A 59 14.11 2.95 -24.99
N ASP A 60 12.91 3.51 -24.81
CA ASP A 60 11.92 3.73 -25.88
C ASP A 60 11.57 2.44 -26.67
N THR A 61 11.64 1.27 -26.02
CA THR A 61 11.38 -0.05 -26.63
C THR A 61 10.00 -0.64 -26.28
N ILE A 62 9.14 0.12 -25.60
CA ILE A 62 7.75 -0.29 -25.27
C ILE A 62 6.95 -0.75 -26.50
N PRO A 63 6.98 -0.08 -27.66
CA PRO A 63 6.25 -0.57 -28.85
C PRO A 63 6.73 -1.95 -29.31
N GLN A 64 8.04 -2.23 -29.20
CA GLN A 64 8.60 -3.53 -29.57
C GLN A 64 8.14 -4.62 -28.60
N LEU A 65 8.11 -4.31 -27.31
CA LEU A 65 7.58 -5.19 -26.27
C LEU A 65 6.10 -5.56 -26.54
N ILE A 66 5.24 -4.56 -26.76
CA ILE A 66 3.81 -4.78 -27.01
C ILE A 66 3.60 -5.56 -28.31
N GLN A 67 4.35 -5.23 -29.37
CA GLN A 67 4.29 -5.96 -30.63
C GLN A 67 4.72 -7.43 -30.49
N TRP A 68 5.74 -7.71 -29.68
CA TRP A 68 6.12 -9.08 -29.40
C TRP A 68 5.00 -9.83 -28.66
N CYS A 69 4.37 -9.17 -27.68
CA CYS A 69 3.26 -9.73 -26.91
C CYS A 69 2.03 -10.03 -27.78
N SER A 70 1.69 -9.13 -28.71
CA SER A 70 0.53 -9.26 -29.59
C SER A 70 0.64 -10.44 -30.56
N ARG A 71 1.85 -10.74 -31.04
CA ARG A 71 2.11 -11.93 -31.87
C ARG A 71 1.92 -13.23 -31.10
N HIS A 72 2.32 -13.28 -29.83
CA HIS A 72 2.30 -14.51 -29.02
C HIS A 72 0.97 -14.75 -28.31
N ARG A 73 0.20 -13.69 -28.03
CA ARG A 73 -1.12 -13.76 -27.38
C ARG A 73 -2.12 -12.85 -28.10
N PRO A 74 -2.55 -13.20 -29.33
CA PRO A 74 -3.42 -12.34 -30.14
C PRO A 74 -4.83 -12.12 -29.56
N ASN A 75 -5.23 -12.90 -28.55
CA ASN A 75 -6.55 -12.80 -27.91
C ASN A 75 -6.63 -11.69 -26.83
N VAL A 76 -5.51 -11.05 -26.50
CA VAL A 76 -5.47 -9.96 -25.52
C VAL A 76 -5.51 -8.62 -26.28
N ALA A 77 -6.22 -7.63 -25.73
CA ALA A 77 -6.43 -6.32 -26.36
C ALA A 77 -5.17 -5.42 -26.29
N TRP A 78 -4.08 -5.84 -26.93
CA TRP A 78 -2.80 -5.12 -26.93
C TRP A 78 -2.89 -3.74 -27.58
N ASP A 79 -3.71 -3.60 -28.63
CA ASP A 79 -3.89 -2.35 -29.37
C ASP A 79 -4.42 -1.21 -28.45
N GLU A 80 -5.24 -1.54 -27.45
CA GLU A 80 -5.73 -0.58 -26.46
C GLU A 80 -4.63 -0.11 -25.51
N ILE A 81 -3.71 -1.01 -25.15
CA ILE A 81 -2.55 -0.70 -24.29
C ILE A 81 -1.54 0.15 -25.07
N GLU A 82 -1.27 -0.19 -26.34
CA GLU A 82 -0.40 0.58 -27.22
C GLU A 82 -0.94 1.99 -27.46
N ALA A 83 -2.23 2.12 -27.75
CA ALA A 83 -2.87 3.42 -27.94
C ALA A 83 -2.76 4.30 -26.69
N ALA A 84 -2.94 3.73 -25.50
CA ALA A 84 -2.79 4.45 -24.23
C ALA A 84 -1.33 4.88 -23.97
N ALA A 85 -0.35 4.04 -24.30
CA ALA A 85 1.07 4.38 -24.18
C ALA A 85 1.46 5.57 -25.08
N ILE A 86 1.00 5.57 -26.34
CA ILE A 86 1.26 6.66 -27.29
C ILE A 86 0.59 7.98 -26.84
N GLN A 87 -0.59 7.91 -26.21
CA GLN A 87 -1.28 9.10 -25.70
C GLN A 87 -0.53 9.74 -24.52
N GLU A 88 -0.01 8.95 -23.58
CA GLU A 88 0.75 9.47 -22.45
C GLU A 88 2.10 10.08 -22.88
N GLU A 89 2.84 9.44 -23.80
CA GLU A 89 4.13 9.96 -24.29
C GLU A 89 3.98 11.34 -24.95
N ASN A 90 2.91 11.54 -25.73
CA ASN A 90 2.60 12.83 -26.34
C ASN A 90 2.22 13.92 -25.32
N THR A 91 1.76 13.52 -24.14
CA THR A 91 1.36 14.44 -23.07
C THR A 91 2.54 14.85 -22.18
N GLN A 92 3.51 13.95 -21.98
CA GLN A 92 4.69 14.18 -21.14
C GLN A 92 5.87 14.84 -21.87
N LYS A 93 5.92 14.80 -23.21
CA LYS A 93 6.92 15.55 -23.97
C LYS A 93 6.70 17.04 -23.77
N PRO A 94 7.60 17.77 -23.08
CA PRO A 94 7.39 19.18 -22.79
C PRO A 94 7.16 19.92 -24.10
N LEU A 95 6.08 20.71 -24.17
CA LEU A 95 5.90 21.72 -25.20
C LEU A 95 7.24 22.43 -25.37
N VAL A 96 7.91 22.17 -26.49
CA VAL A 96 9.14 22.86 -26.87
C VAL A 96 8.76 24.33 -26.88
N ILE A 97 9.08 25.05 -25.81
CA ILE A 97 8.90 26.49 -25.75
C ILE A 97 9.74 27.01 -26.91
N PRO A 98 9.14 27.68 -27.91
CA PRO A 98 9.89 28.21 -29.04
C PRO A 98 11.04 29.02 -28.49
N SER A 99 12.25 28.65 -28.91
CA SER A 99 13.50 29.20 -28.41
C SER A 99 13.45 30.73 -28.41
N VAL A 100 13.36 31.30 -27.21
CA VAL A 100 13.57 32.74 -27.03
C VAL A 100 15.00 33.01 -27.50
N PRO A 101 15.23 33.91 -28.48
CA PRO A 101 16.57 34.18 -28.97
C PRO A 101 17.44 34.71 -27.83
N ALA A 102 18.51 33.97 -27.54
CA ALA A 102 19.42 34.23 -26.43
C ALA A 102 20.15 35.58 -26.59
N PRO A 103 20.30 36.39 -25.53
CA PRO A 103 21.25 37.49 -25.56
C PRO A 103 22.67 36.96 -25.38
N GLU A 104 23.51 37.16 -26.40
CA GLU A 104 24.95 36.91 -26.33
C GLU A 104 25.58 37.67 -25.16
N LYS A 105 26.19 36.93 -24.21
CA LYS A 105 27.14 37.51 -23.26
C LYS A 105 28.39 36.65 -23.17
N LYS A 106 29.43 37.07 -23.90
CA LYS A 106 30.79 36.53 -23.79
C LYS A 106 31.28 36.67 -22.35
N ARG A 107 31.46 35.55 -21.65
CA ARG A 107 32.22 35.45 -20.40
C ARG A 107 33.48 34.65 -20.66
N ASN A 108 34.62 35.32 -20.55
CA ASN A 108 35.94 34.71 -20.55
C ASN A 108 36.08 33.85 -19.28
N ILE A 109 36.31 32.55 -19.46
CA ILE A 109 36.55 31.58 -18.39
C ILE A 109 38.07 31.48 -18.18
N THR A 110 38.54 31.96 -17.04
CA THR A 110 39.90 31.67 -16.53
C THR A 110 39.88 30.39 -15.71
N PRO A 111 40.87 29.49 -15.86
CA PRO A 111 40.88 28.19 -15.19
C PRO A 111 41.36 28.32 -13.73
N TRP A 112 40.44 28.21 -12.79
CA TRP A 112 40.73 28.00 -11.37
C TRP A 112 40.80 26.49 -11.10
N PHE A 113 41.95 25.87 -11.38
CA PHE A 113 42.27 24.57 -10.79
C PHE A 113 42.83 24.81 -9.39
N SER A 114 41.95 24.77 -8.39
CA SER A 114 42.31 24.89 -6.99
C SER A 114 43.00 23.61 -6.50
N ILE A 115 44.23 23.77 -6.03
CA ILE A 115 45.13 22.75 -5.44
C ILE A 115 44.46 21.90 -4.34
N GLY A 116 43.33 22.34 -3.76
CA GLY A 116 42.58 21.61 -2.75
C GLY A 116 41.87 20.34 -3.24
N GLY A 117 41.50 20.24 -4.52
CA GLY A 117 40.79 19.07 -5.03
C GLY A 117 41.64 17.79 -5.08
N ILE A 118 42.94 17.93 -5.34
CA ILE A 118 43.86 16.80 -5.46
C ILE A 118 44.13 16.16 -4.09
N VAL A 119 44.17 16.96 -3.02
CA VAL A 119 44.42 16.46 -1.65
C VAL A 119 43.24 15.60 -1.17
N ILE A 120 41.99 16.00 -1.48
CA ILE A 120 40.80 15.25 -1.09
C ILE A 120 40.75 13.89 -1.79
N ILE A 121 41.10 13.83 -3.08
CA ILE A 121 41.12 12.58 -3.84
C ILE A 121 42.17 11.60 -3.28
N ILE A 122 43.35 12.09 -2.88
CA ILE A 122 44.39 11.25 -2.28
C ILE A 122 43.94 10.68 -0.93
N ILE A 123 43.29 11.49 -0.08
CA ILE A 123 42.76 11.03 1.21
C ILE A 123 41.71 9.94 1.02
N LEU A 124 40.76 10.12 0.09
CA LEU A 124 39.74 9.12 -0.19
C LEU A 124 40.33 7.81 -0.71
N LEU A 125 41.35 7.87 -1.58
CA LEU A 125 42.07 6.68 -2.05
C LEU A 125 42.78 5.94 -0.90
N THR A 126 43.38 6.66 0.05
CA THR A 126 44.04 5.99 1.20
C THR A 126 43.04 5.28 2.12
N ILE A 127 41.87 5.86 2.35
CA ILE A 127 40.81 5.24 3.16
C ILE A 127 40.31 3.96 2.49
N LEU A 128 40.10 3.99 1.16
CA LEU A 128 39.63 2.85 0.38
C LEU A 128 40.63 1.68 0.41
N VAL A 129 41.94 1.96 0.36
CA VAL A 129 42.98 0.93 0.47
C VAL A 129 43.01 0.29 1.86
N VAL A 130 42.82 1.06 2.93
CA VAL A 130 42.79 0.53 4.30
C VAL A 130 41.57 -0.38 4.51
N ASP A 131 40.41 -0.01 3.98
CA ASP A 131 39.19 -0.82 4.10
C ASP A 131 39.31 -2.17 3.35
N LEU A 132 39.93 -2.14 2.16
CA LEU A 132 40.20 -3.35 1.38
C LEU A 132 41.18 -4.31 2.08
N ILE A 133 42.17 -3.79 2.81
CA ILE A 133 43.11 -4.63 3.57
C ILE A 133 42.42 -5.26 4.80
N SER A 134 41.52 -4.53 5.47
CA SER A 134 40.80 -5.06 6.64
C SER A 134 39.84 -6.20 6.29
N ARG A 135 39.17 -6.15 5.13
CA ARG A 135 38.25 -7.21 4.68
C ARG A 135 38.93 -8.54 4.35
N SER A 136 40.25 -8.55 4.16
CA SER A 136 41.02 -9.75 3.81
C SER A 136 41.18 -10.76 4.96
N ASN A 137 40.86 -10.39 6.20
CA ASN A 137 41.29 -11.15 7.39
C ASN A 137 40.18 -11.88 8.15
N GLU A 138 38.97 -12.06 7.59
CA GLU A 138 37.95 -12.83 8.30
C GLU A 138 38.19 -14.35 8.19
N PRO A 139 38.29 -15.07 9.33
CA PRO A 139 38.46 -16.51 9.34
C PRO A 139 37.15 -17.21 8.97
N LYS A 140 37.21 -18.08 7.96
CA LYS A 140 36.11 -18.96 7.56
C LYS A 140 35.71 -19.85 8.74
N THR A 141 34.53 -19.59 9.31
CA THR A 141 33.93 -20.44 10.34
C THR A 141 33.12 -21.54 9.65
N THR A 142 33.63 -22.77 9.73
CA THR A 142 32.97 -23.98 9.24
C THR A 142 31.77 -24.32 10.15
N SER A 143 30.54 -24.19 9.63
CA SER A 143 29.34 -24.68 10.32
C SER A 143 29.09 -26.15 9.97
N ILE A 144 28.84 -26.96 11.00
CA ILE A 144 28.46 -28.38 10.91
C ILE A 144 26.93 -28.43 10.87
N GLN A 145 26.37 -29.00 9.79
CA GLN A 145 24.94 -29.27 9.70
C GLN A 145 24.58 -30.54 10.47
N THR A 146 23.70 -30.41 11.47
CA THR A 146 23.07 -31.53 12.17
C THR A 146 21.69 -31.76 11.56
N THR A 147 21.59 -32.79 10.73
CA THR A 147 20.32 -33.26 10.16
C THR A 147 19.54 -34.01 11.24
N THR A 148 18.40 -33.45 11.67
CA THR A 148 17.44 -34.13 12.55
C THR A 148 16.17 -34.41 11.75
N SER A 149 15.92 -35.71 11.52
CA SER A 149 14.75 -36.24 10.84
C SER A 149 13.55 -36.24 11.80
N PHE A 150 12.43 -35.63 11.41
CA PHE A 150 11.14 -35.78 12.10
C PHE A 150 10.17 -36.58 11.24
N GLU A 151 9.59 -37.61 11.86
CA GLU A 151 8.62 -38.57 11.33
C GLU A 151 7.21 -38.05 11.62
N LEU A 152 6.41 -37.79 10.57
CA LEU A 152 5.01 -37.34 10.69
C LEU A 152 4.07 -38.55 10.74
N ALA A 153 3.24 -38.62 11.78
CA ALA A 153 2.06 -39.47 11.85
C ALA A 153 0.80 -38.68 11.46
N SER A 154 0.07 -39.16 10.46
CA SER A 154 -1.22 -38.60 10.01
C SER A 154 -2.38 -39.07 10.90
N PRO A 155 -3.35 -38.21 11.26
CA PRO A 155 -4.64 -38.64 11.76
C PRO A 155 -5.71 -38.68 10.65
N THR A 156 -6.45 -39.78 10.61
CA THR A 156 -7.64 -40.00 9.79
C THR A 156 -8.84 -39.25 10.37
N ILE A 157 -9.48 -38.37 9.58
CA ILE A 157 -10.73 -37.68 9.94
C ILE A 157 -11.90 -38.40 9.26
N ASN A 158 -12.86 -38.88 10.06
CA ASN A 158 -14.13 -39.42 9.61
C ASN A 158 -15.14 -38.28 9.43
N ILE A 159 -15.69 -38.15 8.22
CA ILE A 159 -16.76 -37.19 7.89
C ILE A 159 -18.11 -37.91 8.02
N THR A 160 -18.96 -37.42 8.91
CA THR A 160 -20.38 -37.81 9.02
C THR A 160 -21.23 -36.77 8.30
N GLN A 161 -22.00 -37.20 7.29
CA GLN A 161 -22.91 -36.35 6.53
C GLN A 161 -24.27 -36.26 7.25
N GLU A 162 -24.69 -35.05 7.59
CA GLU A 162 -26.06 -34.75 8.01
C GLU A 162 -26.94 -34.28 6.84
N LYS A 163 -28.21 -34.61 6.98
CA LYS A 163 -29.31 -34.60 6.01
C LYS A 163 -30.06 -33.26 6.06
N PRO A 164 -30.44 -32.64 4.92
CA PRO A 164 -31.19 -31.39 4.95
C PRO A 164 -32.68 -31.62 5.20
N THR A 165 -33.27 -30.77 6.06
CA THR A 165 -34.71 -30.72 6.36
C THR A 165 -35.31 -29.46 5.74
N THR A 166 -36.36 -29.67 4.97
CA THR A 166 -37.19 -28.70 4.25
C THR A 166 -38.11 -27.93 5.22
N ILE A 167 -38.26 -26.60 5.03
CA ILE A 167 -39.31 -25.79 5.67
C ILE A 167 -40.12 -25.07 4.56
N PRO A 168 -41.46 -24.95 4.69
CA PRO A 168 -42.32 -24.43 3.63
C PRO A 168 -42.50 -22.91 3.67
N GLU A 169 -42.71 -22.41 2.46
CA GLU A 169 -43.05 -21.05 2.02
C GLU A 169 -44.52 -20.71 2.38
N GLU A 170 -44.74 -19.57 3.04
CA GLU A 170 -46.07 -18.98 3.25
C GLU A 170 -46.05 -17.50 2.83
N SER A 171 -47.13 -17.07 2.19
CA SER A 171 -47.21 -15.91 1.30
C SER A 171 -48.28 -14.91 1.74
N SER A 172 -48.15 -13.67 1.22
CA SER A 172 -49.17 -12.61 1.04
C SER A 172 -49.16 -11.44 2.06
N PRO A 173 -49.79 -10.27 1.76
CA PRO A 173 -49.65 -9.45 0.55
C PRO A 173 -49.52 -7.91 0.83
N ILE A 174 -49.00 -7.22 -0.18
CA ILE A 174 -49.28 -5.86 -0.73
C ILE A 174 -50.11 -4.88 0.14
N SER A 175 -49.55 -3.69 0.42
CA SER A 175 -50.31 -2.46 0.67
C SER A 175 -49.59 -1.20 0.17
N ASP A 176 -50.40 -0.18 -0.10
CA ASP A 176 -50.29 0.88 -1.09
C ASP A 176 -49.25 1.99 -0.86
N ASN A 177 -48.71 2.48 -1.98
CA ASN A 177 -47.84 3.64 -2.07
C ASN A 177 -48.65 4.95 -2.12
N THR A 178 -48.24 5.96 -1.35
CA THR A 178 -48.54 7.39 -1.61
C THR A 178 -47.29 8.21 -1.28
N PRO A 179 -46.68 8.92 -2.24
CA PRO A 179 -45.49 9.71 -1.97
C PRO A 179 -45.89 11.09 -1.47
N THR A 180 -45.71 11.34 -0.17
CA THR A 180 -45.67 12.70 0.39
C THR A 180 -44.21 13.13 0.42
N GLN A 181 -43.86 14.16 -0.36
CA GLN A 181 -42.56 14.81 -0.27
C GLN A 181 -42.46 15.54 1.08
N THR A 182 -41.84 14.87 2.04
CA THR A 182 -41.38 15.44 3.30
C THR A 182 -39.88 15.66 3.18
N THR A 183 -39.42 16.88 3.40
CA THR A 183 -38.00 17.20 3.57
C THR A 183 -37.51 16.54 4.86
N GLU A 184 -37.03 15.29 4.75
CA GLU A 184 -36.40 14.55 5.82
C GLU A 184 -35.03 15.16 6.13
N SER A 185 -34.95 15.86 7.26
CA SER A 185 -33.71 15.91 8.02
C SER A 185 -33.36 14.48 8.41
N VAL A 186 -32.30 13.92 7.83
CA VAL A 186 -31.75 12.61 8.19
C VAL A 186 -31.41 12.65 9.68
N GLN A 187 -32.27 12.06 10.50
CA GLN A 187 -31.94 11.75 11.89
C GLN A 187 -31.12 10.47 11.86
N ILE A 188 -29.80 10.62 11.96
CA ILE A 188 -28.88 9.50 12.15
C ILE A 188 -29.21 8.94 13.54
N GLU A 189 -29.85 7.78 13.57
CA GLU A 189 -30.17 7.06 14.80
C GLU A 189 -28.83 6.58 15.38
N GLN A 190 -28.44 7.09 16.56
CA GLN A 190 -27.21 6.67 17.24
C GLN A 190 -27.32 5.19 17.64
N LYS A 191 -27.02 4.30 16.69
CA LYS A 191 -26.79 2.88 16.95
C LYS A 191 -25.55 2.83 17.85
N ASN A 192 -25.78 2.45 19.10
CA ASN A 192 -24.83 2.56 20.22
C ASN A 192 -23.37 2.29 19.84
N ASN A 193 -22.55 3.35 19.90
CA ASN A 193 -21.09 3.39 20.05
C ASN A 193 -20.32 2.11 19.65
N LEU A 194 -19.95 1.97 18.39
CA LEU A 194 -18.98 0.95 17.95
C LEU A 194 -17.58 1.15 18.58
N GLY A 195 -17.31 2.34 19.14
CA GLY A 195 -16.19 2.59 20.06
C GLY A 195 -16.24 1.76 21.35
N SER A 196 -17.34 1.07 21.66
CA SER A 196 -17.49 0.21 22.84
C SER A 196 -16.71 -1.11 22.77
N GLY A 197 -16.17 -1.46 21.59
CA GLY A 197 -15.37 -2.67 21.39
C GLY A 197 -13.90 -2.55 21.82
N LEU A 198 -13.40 -1.33 22.08
CA LEU A 198 -12.05 -1.09 22.55
C LEU A 198 -12.08 -0.79 24.04
N LYS A 199 -11.39 -1.62 24.82
CA LYS A 199 -11.16 -1.42 26.26
C LYS A 199 -9.69 -1.65 26.53
N VAL A 200 -9.16 -1.10 27.63
CA VAL A 200 -7.78 -1.39 28.05
C VAL A 200 -7.50 -2.90 27.97
N GLU A 201 -6.49 -3.26 27.18
CA GLU A 201 -6.04 -4.64 26.93
C GLU A 201 -7.05 -5.58 26.25
N CYS A 202 -8.17 -5.07 25.71
CA CYS A 202 -9.17 -5.87 25.02
C CYS A 202 -9.70 -5.20 23.75
N ILE A 203 -9.42 -5.84 22.62
CA ILE A 203 -10.12 -5.60 21.35
C ILE A 203 -11.21 -6.67 21.25
N HIS A 204 -12.47 -6.30 21.42
CA HIS A 204 -13.59 -7.26 21.40
C HIS A 204 -13.81 -7.86 20.01
N ALA A 205 -13.88 -9.19 19.93
CA ALA A 205 -14.04 -9.94 18.69
C ALA A 205 -15.45 -9.86 18.08
N ASP A 206 -16.45 -9.41 18.84
CA ASP A 206 -17.81 -9.14 18.32
C ASP A 206 -17.86 -7.88 17.44
N VAL A 207 -16.85 -7.01 17.56
CA VAL A 207 -16.84 -5.70 16.89
C VAL A 207 -15.70 -5.64 15.87
N TRP A 208 -14.53 -6.11 16.26
CA TRP A 208 -13.32 -6.00 15.45
C TRP A 208 -12.86 -7.38 15.01
N THR A 209 -12.26 -7.45 13.83
CA THR A 209 -11.53 -8.62 13.33
C THR A 209 -10.07 -8.23 13.08
N VAL A 210 -9.16 -9.18 13.25
CA VAL A 210 -7.71 -8.96 13.09
C VAL A 210 -7.26 -9.38 11.69
N HIS A 211 -6.26 -8.72 11.14
CA HIS A 211 -5.60 -9.08 9.88
C HIS A 211 -4.09 -9.33 10.08
N PRO A 212 -3.53 -10.45 9.56
CA PRO A 212 -4.26 -11.59 8.99
C PRO A 212 -5.03 -12.35 10.08
N GLY A 213 -6.27 -12.76 9.81
CA GLY A 213 -7.17 -13.32 10.83
C GLY A 213 -6.81 -14.73 11.31
N GLU A 214 -5.94 -15.43 10.59
CA GLU A 214 -5.63 -16.86 10.82
C GLU A 214 -4.76 -17.11 12.06
N SER A 215 -4.09 -16.08 12.60
CA SER A 215 -3.10 -16.23 13.68
C SER A 215 -3.59 -15.79 15.06
N ALA A 216 -4.73 -15.08 15.14
CA ALA A 216 -5.21 -14.51 16.38
C ALA A 216 -6.15 -15.46 17.13
N ASN A 217 -5.92 -15.64 18.43
CA ASN A 217 -6.83 -16.39 19.30
C ASN A 217 -7.74 -15.43 20.06
N VAL A 218 -8.98 -15.83 20.28
CA VAL A 218 -9.93 -15.12 21.14
C VAL A 218 -9.90 -15.75 22.53
N ASP A 219 -9.78 -14.93 23.57
CA ASP A 219 -9.79 -15.39 24.96
C ASP A 219 -11.21 -15.69 25.46
N SER A 220 -11.34 -16.16 26.71
CA SER A 220 -12.64 -16.47 27.30
C SER A 220 -13.55 -15.25 27.56
N LYS A 221 -13.02 -14.03 27.41
CA LYS A 221 -13.75 -12.76 27.52
C LYS A 221 -14.13 -12.18 26.16
N ASN A 222 -13.92 -12.95 25.10
CA ASN A 222 -14.14 -12.52 23.73
C ASN A 222 -13.23 -11.35 23.29
N CYS A 223 -12.00 -11.32 23.82
CA CYS A 223 -10.97 -10.36 23.45
C CYS A 223 -9.92 -11.03 22.56
N TRP A 224 -9.48 -10.35 21.50
CA TRP A 224 -8.34 -10.81 20.70
C TRP A 224 -7.05 -10.80 21.52
N GLN A 225 -6.28 -11.88 21.44
CA GLN A 225 -4.93 -11.98 22.00
C GLN A 225 -3.90 -11.53 20.97
N LEU A 226 -3.49 -10.26 21.04
CA LEU A 226 -2.65 -9.60 20.03
C LEU A 226 -1.21 -9.39 20.45
N ALA A 227 -0.70 -10.21 21.38
CA ALA A 227 0.67 -10.10 21.90
C ALA A 227 1.74 -10.07 20.80
N ASN A 228 1.46 -10.69 19.64
CA ASN A 228 2.38 -10.76 18.50
C ASN A 228 2.08 -9.74 17.40
N ASN A 229 0.91 -9.09 17.43
CA ASN A 229 0.45 -8.20 16.37
C ASN A 229 0.75 -6.73 16.68
N SER A 230 1.46 -6.42 17.76
CA SER A 230 1.92 -5.06 18.12
C SER A 230 0.83 -3.97 18.16
N ILE A 231 -0.45 -4.37 18.22
CA ILE A 231 -1.62 -3.53 18.40
C ILE A 231 -2.19 -3.82 19.78
N SER A 232 -2.38 -2.79 20.58
CA SER A 232 -3.00 -2.89 21.90
C SER A 232 -4.13 -1.88 22.03
N ALA A 233 -5.21 -2.25 22.73
CA ALA A 233 -6.31 -1.34 23.02
C ALA A 233 -6.09 -0.53 24.30
N LYS A 234 -6.52 0.73 24.24
CA LYS A 234 -6.71 1.65 25.38
C LYS A 234 -8.21 1.87 25.60
N ASP A 235 -8.58 2.67 26.60
CA ASP A 235 -9.99 2.90 26.96
C ASP A 235 -10.84 3.48 25.81
N ASP A 236 -10.23 4.21 24.88
CA ASP A 236 -10.91 4.90 23.77
C ASP A 236 -10.12 4.84 22.45
N GLY A 237 -9.22 3.87 22.31
CA GLY A 237 -8.21 3.94 21.27
C GLY A 237 -7.32 2.71 21.10
N LEU A 238 -6.29 2.89 20.27
CA LEU A 238 -5.31 1.89 19.90
C LEU A 238 -3.90 2.45 20.07
N THR A 239 -2.96 1.57 20.41
CA THR A 239 -1.53 1.87 20.38
C THR A 239 -0.83 0.87 19.48
N PHE A 240 0.06 1.39 18.66
CA PHE A 240 0.99 0.65 17.82
C PHE A 240 2.38 0.81 18.40
N PHE A 241 3.02 -0.30 18.76
CA PHE A 241 4.41 -0.29 19.24
C PHE A 241 5.19 -1.43 18.58
N ILE A 242 5.95 -1.07 17.54
CA ILE A 242 6.83 -1.95 16.78
C ILE A 242 8.24 -1.35 16.85
N ASP A 243 9.21 -2.11 17.34
CA ASP A 243 10.60 -1.71 17.35
C ASP A 243 11.46 -2.83 16.77
N GLN A 244 12.08 -2.58 15.61
CA GLN A 244 13.00 -3.49 14.93
C GLN A 244 12.41 -4.89 14.67
N PRO A 245 11.38 -5.01 13.82
CA PRO A 245 10.81 -6.33 13.52
C PRO A 245 11.83 -7.21 12.78
N GLU A 246 11.80 -8.51 13.05
CA GLU A 246 12.71 -9.50 12.45
C GLU A 246 12.40 -9.79 10.97
N GLU A 247 11.19 -9.47 10.53
CA GLU A 247 10.71 -9.58 9.16
C GLU A 247 9.78 -8.42 8.82
N GLU A 248 9.46 -8.26 7.54
CA GLU A 248 8.44 -7.31 7.14
C GLU A 248 7.06 -7.73 7.69
N MET A 249 6.36 -6.79 8.31
CA MET A 249 5.07 -7.06 8.95
C MET A 249 3.96 -6.22 8.34
N ILE A 250 2.85 -6.86 7.99
CA ILE A 250 1.59 -6.22 7.66
C ILE A 250 0.55 -6.73 8.65
N SER A 251 -0.02 -5.83 9.45
CA SER A 251 -1.11 -6.19 10.37
C SER A 251 -2.07 -5.04 10.56
N GLY A 252 -3.28 -5.36 11.00
CA GLY A 252 -4.32 -4.39 11.26
C GLY A 252 -5.53 -5.03 11.93
N ILE A 253 -6.53 -4.19 12.17
CA ILE A 253 -7.86 -4.60 12.56
C ILE A 253 -8.89 -3.95 11.63
N TYR A 254 -10.06 -4.56 11.54
CA TYR A 254 -11.15 -4.00 10.76
C TYR A 254 -12.51 -4.28 11.39
N THR A 255 -13.48 -3.45 11.05
CA THR A 255 -14.89 -3.60 11.46
C THR A 255 -15.79 -3.23 10.29
N GLU A 256 -16.93 -3.91 10.16
CA GLU A 256 -17.90 -3.65 9.09
C GLU A 256 -18.50 -2.24 9.22
N ILE A 257 -18.77 -1.62 8.07
CA ILE A 257 -19.52 -0.37 7.99
C ILE A 257 -20.74 -0.56 7.11
N ASP A 258 -21.92 -0.36 7.70
CA ASP A 258 -23.20 -0.45 7.02
C ASP A 258 -23.67 0.95 6.58
N GLY A 259 -23.59 1.22 5.27
CA GLY A 259 -24.16 2.45 4.72
C GLY A 259 -23.36 3.70 5.06
N ASN A 260 -24.04 4.80 5.40
CA ASN A 260 -23.37 6.07 5.68
C ASN A 260 -22.59 5.95 7.00
N ALA A 261 -21.49 6.66 7.12
CA ALA A 261 -20.75 6.69 8.38
C ALA A 261 -19.98 8.01 8.56
N ILE A 262 -19.89 8.45 9.81
CA ILE A 262 -18.93 9.46 10.27
C ILE A 262 -17.97 8.77 11.22
N ILE A 263 -16.70 8.76 10.84
CA ILE A 263 -15.63 8.14 11.62
C ILE A 263 -14.72 9.27 12.10
N ASP A 264 -14.62 9.45 13.41
CA ASP A 264 -13.78 10.48 14.03
C ASP A 264 -12.71 9.81 14.89
N PHE A 265 -11.48 10.31 14.82
CA PHE A 265 -10.38 9.88 15.70
C PHE A 265 -9.28 10.93 15.76
N ASP A 266 -8.49 10.88 16.82
CA ASP A 266 -7.22 11.58 16.93
C ASP A 266 -6.07 10.61 16.66
N ILE A 267 -5.01 11.08 16.00
CA ILE A 267 -3.79 10.29 15.78
C ILE A 267 -2.53 11.08 16.17
N ARG A 268 -1.66 10.45 16.96
CA ARG A 268 -0.30 10.91 17.27
C ARG A 268 0.71 9.85 16.85
N ILE A 269 1.73 10.23 16.10
CA ILE A 269 2.83 9.37 15.68
C ILE A 269 4.10 9.93 16.30
N ASP A 270 4.68 9.19 17.24
CA ASP A 270 5.89 9.57 17.96
C ASP A 270 7.14 9.03 17.24
N LYS A 271 7.02 7.86 16.59
CA LYS A 271 8.09 7.25 15.79
C LYS A 271 7.51 6.63 14.52
N LEU A 272 8.10 6.94 13.36
CA LEU A 272 7.86 6.23 12.10
C LEU A 272 9.19 6.13 11.34
N GLN A 273 9.72 4.92 11.27
CA GLN A 273 11.00 4.63 10.65
C GLN A 273 10.82 3.59 9.56
N THR A 274 11.42 3.88 8.41
CA THR A 274 11.44 3.03 7.23
C THR A 274 12.81 2.35 7.07
N SER A 275 12.87 1.23 6.36
CA SER A 275 14.11 0.48 6.16
C SER A 275 15.09 1.22 5.26
N ALA A 276 16.39 0.94 5.44
CA ALA A 276 17.45 1.46 4.58
C ALA A 276 17.38 0.95 3.14
N ASN A 277 16.65 -0.15 2.90
CA ASN A 277 16.46 -0.78 1.60
C ASN A 277 15.24 -0.21 0.84
N ASP A 278 14.79 1.00 1.18
CA ASP A 278 13.65 1.71 0.59
C ASP A 278 12.28 0.99 0.71
N VAL A 279 12.18 -0.11 1.46
CA VAL A 279 10.88 -0.68 1.84
C VAL A 279 10.21 0.26 2.82
N LEU A 280 9.01 0.74 2.47
CA LEU A 280 8.32 1.81 3.18
C LEU A 280 7.50 1.29 4.38
N SER A 281 7.79 1.83 5.57
CA SER A 281 6.90 1.69 6.72
C SER A 281 5.78 2.74 6.67
N ASN A 282 4.55 2.33 6.98
CA ASN A 282 3.40 3.22 7.03
C ASN A 282 2.36 2.81 8.06
N ILE A 283 1.54 3.78 8.46
CA ILE A 283 0.25 3.56 9.15
C ILE A 283 -0.82 3.96 8.16
N ALA A 284 -1.83 3.12 7.96
CA ALA A 284 -2.93 3.42 7.06
C ALA A 284 -4.28 3.23 7.74
N ILE A 285 -5.23 4.09 7.39
CA ILE A 285 -6.59 4.09 7.92
C ILE A 285 -7.51 4.39 6.75
N GLY A 286 -8.47 3.51 6.48
CA GLY A 286 -9.22 3.59 5.22
C GLY A 286 -10.48 2.75 5.17
N ILE A 287 -11.23 2.96 4.09
CA ILE A 287 -12.38 2.14 3.74
C ILE A 287 -11.95 1.15 2.66
N VAL A 288 -12.15 -0.15 2.92
CA VAL A 288 -11.76 -1.23 2.01
C VAL A 288 -12.95 -2.16 1.78
N PRO A 289 -12.99 -2.93 0.68
CA PRO A 289 -14.00 -3.98 0.53
C PRO A 289 -13.84 -5.06 1.60
N ASN A 290 -14.93 -5.72 1.99
CA ASN A 290 -14.94 -6.75 3.05
C ASN A 290 -14.07 -7.98 2.73
N ASN A 291 -13.77 -8.22 1.45
CA ASN A 291 -12.81 -9.26 1.06
C ASN A 291 -11.34 -8.88 1.37
N LEU A 292 -11.11 -7.74 2.02
CA LEU A 292 -9.79 -7.20 2.39
C LEU A 292 -8.83 -7.08 1.20
N ALA A 293 -9.36 -6.78 0.01
CA ALA A 293 -8.54 -6.35 -1.12
C ALA A 293 -7.95 -4.95 -0.81
N LEU A 294 -6.92 -4.91 0.04
CA LEU A 294 -6.30 -3.67 0.53
C LEU A 294 -5.76 -2.83 -0.63
N ASP A 295 -5.32 -3.45 -1.72
CA ASP A 295 -4.93 -2.81 -2.97
C ASP A 295 -6.03 -1.96 -3.62
N SER A 296 -7.29 -2.16 -3.23
CA SER A 296 -8.46 -1.45 -3.71
C SER A 296 -8.98 -0.39 -2.73
N GLY A 297 -8.46 -0.34 -1.52
CA GLY A 297 -8.96 0.55 -0.48
C GLY A 297 -8.80 2.04 -0.80
N LYS A 298 -9.50 2.87 -0.02
CA LYS A 298 -9.29 4.33 0.04
C LYS A 298 -8.78 4.68 1.43
N PHE A 299 -7.51 5.05 1.49
CA PHE A 299 -6.81 5.30 2.75
C PHE A 299 -6.38 6.75 2.89
N ILE A 300 -6.22 7.17 4.14
CA ILE A 300 -5.11 8.05 4.49
C ILE A 300 -3.92 7.21 4.95
N ILE A 301 -2.73 7.63 4.56
CA ILE A 301 -1.48 6.92 4.83
C ILE A 301 -0.47 7.90 5.42
N TYR A 302 0.06 7.57 6.58
CA TYR A 302 1.21 8.24 7.18
C TYR A 302 2.47 7.46 6.83
N GLN A 303 3.36 8.07 6.04
CA GLN A 303 4.51 7.39 5.46
C GLN A 303 5.75 8.29 5.46
N LYS A 304 6.93 7.68 5.56
CA LYS A 304 8.22 8.36 5.41
C LYS A 304 8.91 7.86 4.14
N GLU A 305 9.10 8.72 3.14
CA GLU A 305 9.65 8.33 1.81
C GLU A 305 11.17 8.09 1.78
N SER A 306 11.84 8.16 2.92
CA SER A 306 13.29 8.00 2.97
C SER A 306 13.73 7.48 4.33
N PRO A 307 14.72 6.57 4.39
CA PRO A 307 15.29 6.11 5.65
C PRO A 307 16.04 7.20 6.42
N VAL A 308 16.36 8.33 5.77
CA VAL A 308 17.08 9.44 6.42
C VAL A 308 16.28 9.95 7.62
N GLU A 309 16.89 9.95 8.80
CA GLU A 309 16.22 10.28 10.07
C GLU A 309 15.49 11.63 10.03
N SER A 310 16.11 12.65 9.42
CA SER A 310 15.55 14.00 9.28
C SER A 310 14.44 14.14 8.23
N TYR A 311 14.17 13.10 7.44
CA TYR A 311 13.14 13.15 6.41
C TYR A 311 11.74 13.19 7.06
N PRO A 312 10.83 14.07 6.60
CA PRO A 312 9.53 14.22 7.24
C PRO A 312 8.62 13.01 6.99
N VAL A 313 7.65 12.84 7.89
CA VAL A 313 6.46 12.01 7.64
C VAL A 313 5.48 12.81 6.81
N PHE A 314 4.85 12.15 5.85
CA PHE A 314 3.78 12.72 5.03
C PHE A 314 2.47 11.98 5.28
N LEU A 315 1.39 12.76 5.31
CA LEU A 315 0.04 12.26 5.13
C LEU A 315 -0.27 12.27 3.63
N LYS A 316 -0.65 11.11 3.11
CA LYS A 316 -1.07 10.90 1.73
C LYS A 316 -2.49 10.35 1.69
N HIS A 317 -3.14 10.47 0.55
CA HIS A 317 -4.28 9.64 0.22
C HIS A 317 -3.92 8.77 -0.99
N GLU A 318 -4.43 7.54 -1.02
CA GLU A 318 -4.14 6.59 -2.08
C GLU A 318 -5.43 6.18 -2.79
N GLU A 319 -5.42 6.35 -4.12
CA GLU A 319 -6.50 5.98 -5.04
C GLU A 319 -6.01 4.89 -6.02
N ARG A 320 -5.46 3.77 -5.48
CA ARG A 320 -5.11 2.51 -6.18
C ARG A 320 -3.80 2.50 -7.03
N GLY A 321 -3.06 1.39 -7.16
CA GLY A 321 -3.25 0.02 -6.69
C GLY A 321 -1.92 -0.75 -6.61
N ASP A 322 -1.89 -1.80 -5.80
CA ASP A 322 -0.73 -2.43 -5.12
C ASP A 322 -0.14 -1.60 -3.98
N PHE A 323 -0.19 -2.20 -2.78
CA PHE A 323 0.57 -1.78 -1.58
C PHE A 323 2.09 -1.64 -1.85
N ASP A 324 2.57 -2.20 -2.97
CA ASP A 324 3.96 -2.20 -3.44
C ASP A 324 4.25 -1.25 -4.61
N SER A 325 3.23 -0.62 -5.23
CA SER A 325 3.47 0.30 -6.34
C SER A 325 3.44 1.76 -5.86
N TYR A 326 4.62 2.36 -5.79
CA TYR A 326 4.92 3.70 -5.28
C TYR A 326 4.29 4.88 -6.04
N MET A 327 3.29 4.64 -6.88
CA MET A 327 2.68 5.67 -7.71
C MET A 327 1.38 6.16 -7.06
N THR A 328 1.51 6.90 -5.97
CA THR A 328 0.40 7.72 -5.46
C THR A 328 0.01 8.73 -6.54
N GLN A 329 -1.19 8.61 -7.09
CA GLN A 329 -1.79 9.71 -7.86
C GLN A 329 -1.76 10.97 -7.00
N GLU A 330 -1.11 12.02 -7.51
CA GLU A 330 -1.28 13.47 -7.29
C GLU A 330 -1.95 13.99 -5.99
N GLY A 331 -1.85 13.27 -4.88
CA GLY A 331 -2.28 13.73 -3.59
C GLY A 331 -1.31 14.77 -3.07
N GLU A 332 -1.82 15.86 -2.51
CA GLU A 332 -0.96 16.79 -1.79
C GLU A 332 -0.22 16.03 -0.68
N PHE A 333 1.10 16.05 -0.73
CA PHE A 333 1.94 15.53 0.35
C PHE A 333 1.85 16.49 1.53
N ILE A 334 0.94 16.21 2.46
CA ILE A 334 0.75 17.08 3.61
C ILE A 334 1.75 16.65 4.68
N ARG A 335 2.69 17.54 5.01
CA ARG A 335 3.69 17.25 6.05
C ARG A 335 3.01 16.95 7.39
N TYR A 336 3.48 15.91 8.04
CA TYR A 336 3.14 15.52 9.40
C TYR A 336 4.36 15.76 10.31
N SER A 337 4.11 16.23 11.53
CA SER A 337 5.17 16.46 12.53
C SER A 337 5.09 15.38 13.59
N LEU A 338 6.17 14.62 13.79
CA LEU A 338 6.21 13.61 14.85
C LEU A 338 5.89 14.24 16.22
N GLY A 339 5.12 13.51 17.04
CA GLY A 339 4.61 13.95 18.33
C GLY A 339 3.46 14.97 18.27
N SER A 340 3.09 15.46 17.09
CA SER A 340 1.87 16.29 16.93
C SER A 340 0.63 15.40 16.91
N GLN A 341 -0.51 15.93 17.36
CA GLN A 341 -1.79 15.24 17.29
C GLN A 341 -2.62 15.86 16.17
N ASP A 342 -3.18 15.02 15.30
CA ASP A 342 -4.15 15.41 14.28
C ASP A 342 -5.51 14.84 14.60
N HIS A 343 -6.55 15.67 14.46
CA HIS A 343 -7.92 15.22 14.45
C HIS A 343 -8.35 14.87 13.03
N VAL A 344 -8.85 13.66 12.82
CA VAL A 344 -9.28 13.16 11.51
C VAL A 344 -10.76 12.82 11.55
N THR A 345 -11.50 13.30 10.55
CA THR A 345 -12.89 12.93 10.29
C THR A 345 -13.00 12.32 8.90
N MET A 346 -13.52 11.10 8.79
CA MET A 346 -13.89 10.46 7.54
C MET A 346 -15.42 10.46 7.42
N ARG A 347 -15.93 11.10 6.37
CA ARG A 347 -17.37 11.17 6.08
C ARG A 347 -17.70 10.34 4.86
N LEU A 348 -18.40 9.24 5.09
CA LEU A 348 -18.89 8.32 4.09
C LEU A 348 -20.39 8.55 3.88
N VAL A 349 -20.78 9.00 2.69
CA VAL A 349 -22.19 9.22 2.31
C VAL A 349 -22.46 8.55 0.97
N GLY A 350 -23.30 7.53 0.96
CA GLY A 350 -23.47 6.63 -0.19
C GLY A 350 -22.15 5.95 -0.51
N ASP A 351 -21.64 6.18 -1.71
CA ASP A 351 -20.34 5.66 -2.20
C ASP A 351 -19.25 6.73 -2.20
N VAL A 352 -19.48 7.87 -1.53
CA VAL A 352 -18.55 9.00 -1.53
C VAL A 352 -17.90 9.16 -0.17
N LEU A 353 -16.58 9.02 -0.14
CA LEU A 353 -15.74 9.27 1.03
C LEU A 353 -15.07 10.64 0.93
N ASN A 354 -15.19 11.45 1.98
CA ASN A 354 -14.46 12.70 2.16
C ASN A 354 -13.67 12.64 3.45
N ILE A 355 -12.42 13.09 3.42
CA ILE A 355 -11.53 13.01 4.58
C ILE A 355 -11.09 14.42 4.97
N PHE A 356 -11.20 14.71 6.26
CA PHE A 356 -10.87 16.00 6.85
C PHE A 356 -9.80 15.80 7.92
N ARG A 357 -8.81 16.69 7.93
CA ARG A 357 -7.78 16.81 8.97
C ARG A 357 -7.93 18.17 9.62
N ASN A 358 -8.09 18.22 10.93
CA ASN A 358 -8.27 19.44 11.71
C ASN A 358 -9.36 20.36 11.11
N GLY A 359 -10.45 19.76 10.62
CA GLY A 359 -11.58 20.43 9.97
C GLY A 359 -11.37 20.85 8.51
N GLN A 360 -10.14 20.76 7.96
CA GLN A 360 -9.86 21.03 6.56
C GLN A 360 -9.99 19.75 5.73
N LYS A 361 -10.70 19.81 4.60
CA LYS A 361 -10.78 18.68 3.67
C LYS A 361 -9.39 18.43 3.06
N VAL A 362 -8.86 17.22 3.25
CA VAL A 362 -7.54 16.80 2.75
C VAL A 362 -7.61 15.73 1.67
N ALA A 363 -8.73 15.02 1.57
CA ALA A 363 -8.98 14.07 0.48
C ALA A 363 -10.46 13.98 0.10
N GLY A 364 -10.69 13.54 -1.14
CA GLY A 364 -12.00 13.26 -1.71
C GLY A 364 -12.63 14.40 -2.53
N PRO A 365 -13.76 14.16 -3.21
CA PRO A 365 -14.59 12.95 -3.09
C PRO A 365 -13.88 11.70 -3.64
N LEU A 366 -13.77 10.65 -2.82
CA LEU A 366 -13.20 9.36 -3.22
C LEU A 366 -14.36 8.38 -3.45
N ASP A 367 -14.31 7.65 -4.56
CA ASP A 367 -15.31 6.63 -4.87
C ASP A 367 -15.01 5.32 -4.13
N VAL A 368 -15.97 4.89 -3.30
CA VAL A 368 -15.96 3.64 -2.52
C VAL A 368 -17.19 2.79 -2.85
N ALA A 369 -17.42 2.54 -4.14
CA ALA A 369 -18.49 1.70 -4.69
C ALA A 369 -18.42 0.19 -4.32
N TYR A 370 -18.07 -0.13 -3.07
CA TYR A 370 -18.17 -1.47 -2.49
C TYR A 370 -19.49 -1.58 -1.74
N ARG A 371 -20.28 -2.63 -2.03
CA ARG A 371 -21.51 -2.90 -1.30
C ARG A 371 -21.26 -3.32 0.14
N GLU A 372 -20.22 -4.12 0.34
CA GLU A 372 -19.76 -4.57 1.65
C GLU A 372 -18.39 -3.95 1.88
N ARG A 373 -18.28 -3.15 2.94
CA ARG A 373 -17.11 -2.35 3.24
C ARG A 373 -16.80 -2.40 4.72
N VAL A 374 -15.52 -2.26 5.01
CA VAL A 374 -15.00 -2.27 6.37
C VAL A 374 -14.13 -1.03 6.58
N LEU A 375 -14.12 -0.51 7.80
CA LEU A 375 -13.07 0.37 8.26
C LEU A 375 -11.85 -0.50 8.57
N TRP A 376 -10.74 -0.23 7.90
CA TRP A 376 -9.47 -0.86 8.17
C TRP A 376 -8.52 0.12 8.86
N ILE A 377 -7.87 -0.33 9.93
CA ILE A 377 -6.83 0.39 10.66
C ILE A 377 -5.64 -0.54 10.80
N GLY A 378 -4.49 -0.16 10.27
CA GLY A 378 -3.31 -1.02 10.36
C GLY A 378 -2.04 -0.35 9.90
N TYR A 379 -1.04 -1.18 9.67
CA TYR A 379 0.31 -0.72 9.35
C TYR A 379 1.03 -1.72 8.44
N ARG A 380 2.07 -1.20 7.79
CA ARG A 380 3.18 -1.97 7.23
C ARG A 380 4.46 -1.50 7.91
N VAL A 381 5.27 -2.42 8.43
CA VAL A 381 6.62 -2.09 8.95
C VAL A 381 7.64 -2.90 8.18
N ALA A 382 8.59 -2.19 7.58
CA ALA A 382 9.72 -2.80 6.91
C ALA A 382 10.70 -3.47 7.91
N LEU A 383 11.56 -4.35 7.42
CA LEU A 383 12.69 -4.89 8.20
C LEU A 383 13.53 -3.73 8.79
N ASP A 384 13.88 -3.83 10.07
CA ASP A 384 14.57 -2.76 10.84
C ASP A 384 13.79 -1.43 10.96
N GLY A 385 12.52 -1.43 10.57
CA GLY A 385 11.61 -0.31 10.75
C GLY A 385 11.15 -0.16 12.21
N ALA A 386 10.39 0.90 12.47
CA ALA A 386 9.76 1.10 13.76
C ALA A 386 8.52 1.97 13.64
N ILE A 387 7.52 1.69 14.47
CA ILE A 387 6.30 2.48 14.63
C ILE A 387 6.02 2.65 16.13
N GLU A 388 5.81 3.89 16.54
CA GLU A 388 5.22 4.25 17.83
C GLU A 388 4.11 5.27 17.55
N ALA A 389 2.86 4.85 17.72
CA ALA A 389 1.70 5.68 17.44
C ALA A 389 0.51 5.36 18.33
N ASP A 390 -0.31 6.37 18.56
CA ASP A 390 -1.57 6.29 19.30
C ASP A 390 -2.72 6.81 18.43
N ILE A 391 -3.82 6.06 18.43
CA ILE A 391 -5.14 6.50 17.94
C ILE A 391 -6.04 6.61 19.17
N SER A 392 -6.70 7.75 19.38
CA SER A 392 -7.63 7.96 20.50
C SER A 392 -8.93 8.58 20.04
N GLY A 393 -9.95 8.59 20.90
CA GLY A 393 -11.26 9.15 20.57
C GLY A 393 -11.92 8.51 19.35
N LEU A 394 -11.62 7.24 19.04
CA LEU A 394 -12.16 6.57 17.87
C LEU A 394 -13.66 6.35 18.02
N THR A 395 -14.44 6.97 17.14
CA THR A 395 -15.89 6.81 17.06
C THR A 395 -16.32 6.52 15.64
N ILE A 396 -17.37 5.71 15.50
CA ILE A 396 -18.01 5.35 14.22
C ILE A 396 -19.51 5.56 14.44
N GLN A 397 -20.10 6.48 13.68
CA GLN A 397 -21.51 6.84 13.74
C GLN A 397 -22.14 6.51 12.38
N GLU A 398 -23.00 5.49 12.33
CA GLU A 398 -23.68 5.02 11.10
C GLU A 398 -25.07 5.65 10.92
#